data_AF-A0A954U5N8-F1
#
_entry.id   AF-A0A954U5N8-F1
#
_cell.length_a   1.000
_cell.length_b   1.000
_cell.length_c   1.000
_cell.angle_alpha   90.00
_cell.angle_beta   90.00
_cell.angle_gamma   90.00
#
_symmetry.space_group_name_H-M   'P 1'
#
loop_
_entity.id
_entity.type
_entity.pdbx_description
1 polymer ?
#
loop_
_entity_poly.entity_id
_entity_poly.type
_entity_poly.pdbx_seq_one_letter_code
_entity_poly.pdbx_strand_id
1 'polypeptide(L)' 'MAQHFAAPLEDFEKRGWLKVDDCGVNLTRDGLVRVDRLIPSFYLPEHQENTYW' A
#
# COMPACT_ATOMS: atom_id res chain seq x y z
N MET A 1 -16.39 5.17 3.12
CA MET A 1 -15.12 5.70 3.66
C MET A 1 -13.93 4.76 3.41
N ALA A 2 -13.78 4.16 2.21
CA ALA A 2 -12.64 3.26 1.93
C ALA A 2 -12.24 3.14 0.43
N GLN A 3 -12.93 3.81 -0.50
CA GLN A 3 -12.69 3.63 -1.95
C GLN A 3 -11.27 4.04 -2.39
N HIS A 4 -10.63 4.96 -1.66
CA HIS A 4 -9.28 5.43 -2.00
C HIS A 4 -8.19 4.40 -1.62
N PHE A 5 -8.48 3.53 -0.65
CA PHE A 5 -7.58 2.45 -0.22
C PHE A 5 -7.80 1.17 -1.02
N ALA A 6 -9.01 0.96 -1.55
CA ALA A 6 -9.37 -0.25 -2.29
C ALA A 6 -8.48 -0.46 -3.53
N ALA A 7 -8.34 0.57 -4.37
CA ALA A 7 -7.56 0.48 -5.61
C ALA A 7 -6.07 0.11 -5.39
N PRO A 8 -5.31 0.79 -4.51
CA PRO A 8 -3.92 0.41 -4.23
C PRO A 8 -3.82 -0.95 -3.54
N LEU A 9 -4.71 -1.29 -2.59
CA LEU A 9 -4.68 -2.60 -1.93
C LEU A 9 -4.91 -3.75 -2.92
N GLU A 10 -5.86 -3.62 -3.84
CA GLU A 10 -6.09 -4.61 -4.90
C GLU A 10 -4.88 -4.76 -5.84
N ASP A 11 -4.21 -3.66 -6.20
CA ASP A 11 -3.01 -3.72 -7.05
C ASP A 11 -1.85 -4.43 -6.34
N PHE A 12 -1.65 -4.13 -5.05
CA PHE A 12 -0.61 -4.75 -4.23
C PHE A 12 -0.90 -6.22 -3.91
N GLU A 13 -2.17 -6.60 -3.75
CA GLU A 13 -2.57 -8.00 -3.58
C GLU A 13 -2.32 -8.80 -4.87
N LYS A 14 -2.67 -8.26 -6.04
CA LYS A 14 -2.37 -8.87 -7.35
C LYS A 14 -0.87 -9.06 -7.58
N ARG A 15 -0.04 -8.16 -7.05
CA ARG A 15 1.43 -8.28 -7.09
C ARG A 15 1.99 -9.27 -6.06
N GLY A 16 1.17 -9.78 -5.15
CA GLY A 16 1.59 -10.70 -4.08
C GLY A 16 2.35 -10.02 -2.94
N TRP A 17 2.24 -8.70 -2.80
CA TRP A 17 2.93 -7.93 -1.75
C TRP A 17 2.18 -7.93 -0.43
N LEU A 18 0.87 -8.09 -0.49
CA LEU A 18 0.01 -8.14 0.68
C LEU A 18 -1.16 -9.08 0.45
N LYS A 19 -1.87 -9.40 1.53
CA LYS A 19 -3.19 -10.01 1.53
C LYS A 19 -4.09 -9.21 2.45
N VAL A 20 -5.31 -8.96 2.00
CA VAL A 20 -6.34 -8.35 2.85
C VAL A 20 -7.21 -9.46 3.44
N ASP A 21 -7.44 -9.43 4.75
CA ASP A 21 -8.35 -10.31 5.47
C ASP A 21 -9.31 -9.48 6.34
N ASP A 22 -10.33 -10.13 6.91
CA ASP A 22 -11.35 -9.46 7.74
C ASP A 22 -10.78 -8.73 8.96
N CYS A 23 -9.57 -9.08 9.41
CA CYS A 23 -8.91 -8.47 10.56
C CYS A 23 -7.85 -7.42 10.17
N GLY A 24 -7.47 -7.31 8.89
CA GLY A 24 -6.53 -6.29 8.44
C GLY A 24 -5.74 -6.63 7.17
N VAL A 25 -4.51 -6.11 7.10
CA VAL A 25 -3.61 -6.27 5.95
C VAL A 25 -2.35 -6.99 6.39
N ASN A 26 -2.10 -8.16 5.82
CA ASN A 26 -0.91 -8.95 6.05
C ASN A 26 0.09 -8.73 4.91
N LEU A 27 1.26 -8.17 5.23
CA LEU A 27 2.34 -7.99 4.26
C LEU A 27 3.12 -9.29 4.07
N THR A 28 3.45 -9.61 2.82
CA THR A 28 4.38 -10.70 2.52
C THR A 28 5.81 -10.22 2.74
N ARG A 29 6.78 -11.15 2.74
CA ARG A 29 8.20 -10.81 2.86
C ARG A 29 8.67 -9.85 1.76
N ASP A 30 8.17 -10.02 0.53
CA ASP A 30 8.47 -9.11 -0.58
C ASP A 30 7.81 -7.74 -0.40
N GLY A 31 6.57 -7.72 0.11
CA GLY A 31 5.87 -6.48 0.47
C GLY A 31 6.57 -5.68 1.57
N LEU A 32 7.12 -6.35 2.60
CA LEU A 32 7.87 -5.71 3.67
C LEU A 32 9.15 -5.02 3.15
N VAL A 33 9.85 -5.62 2.20
CA VAL A 33 11.05 -5.00 1.59
C VAL A 33 10.67 -3.77 0.76
N ARG A 34 9.45 -3.73 0.23
CA ARG A 34 8.94 -2.62 -0.60
C ARG A 34 8.01 -1.68 0.17
N VAL A 35 7.93 -1.80 1.51
CA VAL A 35 7.00 -1.04 2.35
C VAL A 35 7.17 0.47 2.16
N ASP A 36 8.41 0.89 1.93
CA ASP A 36 8.80 2.27 1.59
C ASP A 36 8.07 2.83 0.36
N ARG A 37 7.64 1.97 -0.58
CA ARG A 37 6.83 2.35 -1.77
C ARG A 37 5.33 2.16 -1.57
N LEU A 38 4.94 1.25 -0.67
CA LEU A 38 3.55 0.97 -0.33
C LEU A 38 2.93 2.13 0.44
N ILE A 39 3.61 2.62 1.47
CA ILE A 39 3.07 3.66 2.37
C ILE A 39 2.79 4.99 1.64
N PRO A 40 3.68 5.52 0.77
CA PRO A 40 3.41 6.76 0.04
C PRO A 40 2.23 6.69 -0.93
N SER A 41 1.86 5.48 -1.37
CA SER A 41 0.70 5.29 -2.25
C SER A 41 -0.63 5.56 -1.54
N PHE A 42 -0.61 5.63 -0.21
CA PHE A 42 -1.77 5.99 0.62
C PHE A 42 -1.73 7.44 1.11
N TYR A 43 -0.67 8.19 0.79
CA TYR A 43 -0.60 9.60 1.13
C TYR A 43 -1.52 10.44 0.26
N LEU A 44 -2.02 11.52 0.85
CA LEU A 44 -2.72 12.55 0.10
C LEU A 44 -1.76 13.14 -0.95
N PRO A 45 -2.27 13.55 -2.13
CA PRO A 45 -1.43 14.07 -3.22
C PRO A 45 -0.53 15.23 -2.78
N GLU A 46 -1.00 16.05 -1.84
CA GLU A 46 -0.26 17.14 -1.17
C GLU A 46 0.97 16.70 -0.36
N HIS A 47 1.15 15.40 -0.10
CA HIS A 47 2.31 14.81 0.58
C HIS A 47 3.15 13.88 -0.31
N GLN A 48 2.72 13.61 -1.55
CA GLN A 48 3.45 12.72 -2.45
C GLN A 48 4.74 13.35 -3.00
N GLU A 49 4.76 14.67 -3.21
CA GLU A 49 5.92 15.37 -3.77
C GLU A 49 7.09 15.56 -2.78
N ASN A 50 6.88 15.26 -1.49
CA ASN A 50 7.92 15.44 -0.46
C ASN A 50 8.67 14.15 -0.11
N THR A 51 8.40 13.05 -0.82
CA THR A 51 9.18 11.80 -0.71
C THR A 51 10.28 11.81 -1.78
N TYR A 52 11.29 12.65 -1.57
CA TYR A 52 12.57 12.58 -2.26
C TYR A 52 13.64 12.15 -1.27
N TRP A 53 14.21 10.97 -1.50
CA TRP A 53 15.61 10.68 -1.19
C TRP A 53 16.39 10.68 -2.50
#